data_AF-A0A839NPP0-F1
#
_entry.id   AF-A0A839NPP0-F1
#
_cell.length_a   1.000
_cell.length_b   1.000
_cell.length_c   1.000
_cell.angle_alpha   90.00
_cell.angle_beta   90.00
_cell.angle_gamma   90.00
#
_symmetry.space_group_name_H-M   'P 1'
#
loop_
_entity.id
_entity.type
_entity.pdbx_description
1 polymer ?
#
loop_
_entity_poly.entity_id
_entity_poly.type
_entity_poly.pdbx_seq_one_letter_code
_entity_poly.pdbx_strand_id
1 'polypeptide(L)'
;MRMGLYVTVFGSIVTLVGNYLFIPYWGIYAAAWTTLICYASMMVVTYFLGQKYYYIPYPVKKIGTYLLAMLLCFFMKMSIDAYSDSWTQGMQLLLRIPVAIILMILYVFFIVKMERKELKDIPLIGKYI
;
A
#
# COMPACT_ATOMS: atom_id res chain seq x y z
N MET A 1 16.88 -21.45 7.26
CA MET A 1 16.47 -20.74 8.50
C MET A 1 17.28 -19.46 8.79
N ARG A 2 18.61 -19.45 8.67
CA ARG A 2 19.44 -18.27 9.08
C ARG A 2 19.13 -16.97 8.34
N MET A 3 18.78 -17.01 7.04
CA MET A 3 18.49 -15.81 6.25
C MET A 3 17.28 -15.02 6.76
N GLY A 4 16.21 -15.69 7.18
CA GLY A 4 15.04 -15.01 7.75
C GLY A 4 15.35 -14.27 9.04
N LEU A 5 16.18 -14.87 9.89
CA LEU A 5 16.61 -14.25 11.15
C LEU A 5 17.40 -12.94 10.90
N TYR A 6 18.28 -12.91 9.91
CA TYR A 6 19.01 -11.69 9.57
C TYR A 6 18.10 -10.57 9.09
N VAL A 7 17.06 -10.88 8.29
CA VAL A 7 16.08 -9.89 7.84
C VAL A 7 15.23 -9.38 9.01
N THR A 8 14.80 -10.25 9.90
CA THR A 8 14.01 -9.85 11.08
C THR A 8 14.83 -9.00 12.03
N VAL A 9 16.07 -9.38 12.34
CA VAL A 9 16.98 -8.57 13.18
C VAL A 9 17.24 -7.21 12.54
N PHE A 10 17.48 -7.18 11.24
CA PHE A 10 17.65 -5.93 10.50
C PHE A 10 16.43 -5.01 10.64
N GLY A 11 15.23 -5.50 10.40
CA GLY A 11 14.04 -4.64 10.53
C GLY A 11 13.71 -4.26 11.98
N SER A 12 14.05 -5.09 12.96
CA SER A 12 13.96 -4.69 14.38
C SER A 12 14.89 -3.51 14.69
N ILE A 13 16.12 -3.51 14.15
CA ILE A 13 17.05 -2.38 14.28
C ILE A 13 16.48 -1.14 13.61
N VAL A 14 15.98 -1.25 12.38
CA VAL A 14 15.35 -0.14 11.64
C VAL A 14 14.17 0.43 12.44
N THR A 15 13.37 -0.42 13.06
CA THR A 15 12.21 0.00 13.86
C THR A 15 12.62 0.73 15.14
N LEU A 16 13.60 0.22 15.88
CA LEU A 16 14.08 0.85 17.12
C LEU A 16 14.76 2.19 16.84
N VAL A 17 15.68 2.22 15.87
CA VAL A 17 16.40 3.44 15.49
C VAL A 17 15.46 4.48 14.90
N GLY A 18 14.56 4.06 14.01
CA GLY A 18 13.59 4.96 13.39
C GLY A 18 12.65 5.60 14.43
N ASN A 19 12.08 4.81 15.32
CA ASN A 19 11.20 5.36 16.36
C ASN A 19 11.97 6.29 17.30
N TYR A 20 13.16 5.91 17.74
CA TYR A 20 13.97 6.75 18.64
C TYR A 20 14.31 8.12 18.01
N LEU A 21 14.65 8.15 16.72
CA LEU A 21 15.01 9.38 16.01
C LEU A 21 13.80 10.21 15.58
N PHE A 22 12.71 9.59 15.11
CA PHE A 22 11.57 10.31 14.52
C PHE A 22 10.50 10.72 15.52
N ILE A 23 10.30 9.99 16.63
CA ILE A 23 9.32 10.34 17.67
C ILE A 23 9.49 11.77 18.19
N PRO A 24 10.71 12.28 18.52
CA PRO A 24 10.84 13.63 19.05
C PRO A 24 10.41 14.73 18.07
N TYR A 25 10.37 14.47 16.76
CA TYR A 25 9.98 15.46 15.75
C TYR A 25 8.54 15.31 15.26
N TRP A 26 8.05 14.08 15.08
CA TRP A 26 6.76 13.80 14.43
C TRP A 26 5.72 13.11 15.33
N GLY A 27 6.04 12.85 16.60
CA GLY A 27 5.12 12.23 17.55
C GLY A 27 4.58 10.89 17.05
N ILE A 28 3.25 10.72 17.05
CA ILE A 28 2.61 9.46 16.62
C ILE A 28 2.79 9.16 15.13
N TYR A 29 2.94 10.18 14.27
CA TYR A 29 3.17 9.98 12.84
C TYR A 29 4.55 9.37 12.56
N ALA A 30 5.51 9.56 13.47
CA ALA A 30 6.83 8.93 13.39
C ALA A 30 6.74 7.40 13.33
N ALA A 31 5.84 6.81 14.12
CA ALA A 31 5.66 5.36 14.17
C ALA A 31 5.10 4.82 12.84
N ALA A 32 4.19 5.57 12.19
CA ALA A 32 3.66 5.20 10.87
C ALA A 32 4.76 5.23 9.80
N TRP A 33 5.57 6.29 9.76
CA TRP A 33 6.71 6.38 8.82
C TRP A 33 7.78 5.32 9.09
N THR A 34 8.08 5.05 10.36
CA THR A 34 9.09 4.05 10.73
C THR A 34 8.66 2.65 10.33
N THR A 35 7.40 2.28 10.57
CA THR A 35 6.87 0.96 10.18
C THR A 35 6.81 0.79 8.67
N LEU A 36 6.45 1.84 7.92
CA LEU A 36 6.50 1.84 6.47
C LEU A 36 7.93 1.60 5.96
N ILE A 37 8.91 2.33 6.47
CA ILE A 37 10.33 2.18 6.10
C ILE A 37 10.83 0.79 6.47
N CYS A 38 10.47 0.28 7.64
CA CYS A 38 10.84 -1.06 8.09
C CYS A 38 10.35 -2.13 7.11
N TYR A 39 9.06 -2.17 6.82
CA TYR A 39 8.52 -3.17 5.89
C TYR A 39 9.03 -2.99 4.47
N ALA A 40 9.18 -1.76 3.99
CA ALA A 40 9.78 -1.48 2.69
C ALA A 40 11.23 -2.00 2.62
N SER A 41 12.03 -1.74 3.65
CA SER A 41 13.42 -2.21 3.71
C SER A 41 13.51 -3.74 3.75
N MET A 42 12.66 -4.39 4.55
CA MET A 42 12.56 -5.85 4.59
C MET A 42 12.17 -6.42 3.22
N MET A 43 11.18 -5.82 2.54
CA MET A 43 10.73 -6.24 1.21
C MET A 43 11.84 -6.12 0.16
N VAL A 44 12.60 -5.02 0.18
CA VAL A 44 13.72 -4.82 -0.74
C VAL A 44 14.82 -5.86 -0.49
N VAL A 45 15.19 -6.08 0.76
CA VAL A 45 16.21 -7.09 1.13
C VAL A 45 15.77 -8.49 0.72
N THR A 46 14.52 -8.88 1.01
CA THR A 46 14.02 -10.21 0.66
C THR A 46 13.84 -10.39 -0.84
N TYR A 47 13.50 -9.34 -1.59
CA TYR A 47 13.43 -9.40 -3.06
C TYR A 47 14.80 -9.69 -3.66
N PHE A 48 15.84 -8.92 -3.30
CA PHE A 48 17.19 -9.13 -3.83
C PHE A 48 17.80 -10.46 -3.39
N LEU A 49 17.63 -10.83 -2.11
CA LEU A 49 18.13 -12.09 -1.59
C LEU A 49 17.39 -13.28 -2.21
N GLY A 50 16.06 -13.19 -2.30
CA GLY A 50 15.20 -14.17 -2.94
C GLY A 50 15.65 -14.42 -4.37
N GLN A 51 15.81 -13.35 -5.16
CA GLN A 51 16.24 -13.46 -6.55
C GLN A 51 17.61 -14.15 -6.74
N LYS A 52 18.52 -13.99 -5.76
CA LYS A 52 19.86 -14.59 -5.80
C LYS A 52 19.86 -16.09 -5.49
N TYR A 53 19.04 -16.53 -4.52
CA TYR A 53 19.02 -17.95 -4.10
C TYR A 53 17.95 -18.77 -4.84
N TYR A 54 16.79 -18.18 -5.11
CA TYR A 54 15.67 -18.80 -5.81
C TYR A 54 15.01 -17.76 -6.72
N TYR A 55 15.41 -17.76 -7.99
CA TYR A 55 14.83 -16.85 -8.98
C TYR A 55 13.32 -17.11 -9.11
N ILE A 56 12.52 -16.14 -8.66
CA ILE A 56 11.07 -16.15 -8.83
C ILE A 56 10.74 -14.96 -9.75
N PRO A 57 10.18 -15.19 -10.94
CA PRO A 57 9.84 -14.10 -11.87
C PRO A 57 8.63 -13.31 -11.36
N TYR A 58 8.84 -12.42 -10.39
CA TYR A 58 7.80 -11.56 -9.85
C TYR A 58 7.28 -10.60 -10.93
N PRO A 59 5.95 -10.42 -11.07
CA PRO A 59 5.36 -9.47 -12.01
C PRO A 59 5.46 -8.03 -11.47
N VAL A 60 6.69 -7.52 -11.29
CA VAL A 60 6.96 -6.19 -10.72
C VAL A 60 6.25 -5.06 -11.47
N LYS A 61 6.03 -5.21 -12.78
CA LYS A 61 5.25 -4.26 -13.59
C LYS A 61 3.78 -4.19 -13.14
N LYS A 62 3.15 -5.34 -12.86
CA LYS A 62 1.77 -5.37 -12.34
C LYS A 62 1.70 -4.75 -10.95
N ILE A 63 2.61 -5.12 -10.05
CA ILE A 63 2.67 -4.58 -8.69
C ILE A 63 2.84 -3.05 -8.72
N GLY A 64 3.76 -2.56 -9.55
CA GLY A 64 3.97 -1.12 -9.76
C GLY A 64 2.73 -0.41 -10.28
N THR A 65 1.97 -1.02 -11.20
CA THR A 65 0.70 -0.44 -11.69
C THR A 65 -0.37 -0.34 -10.59
N TYR A 66 -0.45 -1.32 -9.67
CA TYR A 66 -1.37 -1.24 -8.53
C TYR A 66 -0.99 -0.13 -7.55
N LEU A 67 0.30 0.02 -7.25
CA LEU A 67 0.81 1.11 -6.41
C LEU A 67 0.54 2.49 -7.05
N LEU A 68 0.79 2.63 -8.35
CA LEU A 68 0.53 3.88 -9.06
C LEU A 68 -0.97 4.22 -9.09
N ALA A 69 -1.83 3.23 -9.36
CA ALA A 69 -3.28 3.42 -9.30
C ALA A 69 -3.76 3.82 -7.89
N MET A 70 -3.22 3.19 -6.84
CA MET A 70 -3.52 3.55 -5.45
C MET A 70 -3.13 5.01 -5.16
N LEU A 71 -1.92 5.42 -5.54
CA LEU A 71 -1.45 6.79 -5.34
C LEU A 71 -2.30 7.80 -6.12
N LEU A 72 -2.68 7.50 -7.36
CA LEU A 72 -3.58 8.34 -8.14
C LEU A 72 -4.94 8.52 -7.44
N CYS A 73 -5.56 7.44 -6.98
CA CYS A 73 -6.81 7.52 -6.21
C CYS A 73 -6.64 8.34 -4.93
N PHE A 74 -5.52 8.19 -4.22
CA PHE A 74 -5.20 8.97 -3.03
C PHE A 74 -5.08 10.47 -3.33
N PHE A 75 -4.30 10.85 -4.35
CA PHE A 75 -4.13 12.25 -4.73
C PHE A 75 -5.43 12.86 -5.26
N MET A 76 -6.24 12.11 -6.01
CA MET A 76 -7.57 12.54 -6.45
C MET A 76 -8.49 12.82 -5.25
N LYS A 77 -8.51 11.93 -4.26
CA LYS A 77 -9.28 12.17 -3.04
C LYS A 77 -8.76 13.41 -2.33
N MET A 78 -7.46 13.49 -2.09
CA MET A 78 -6.83 14.60 -1.38
C MET A 78 -7.13 15.96 -2.03
N SER A 79 -7.11 16.05 -3.36
CA SER A 79 -7.44 17.30 -4.05
C SER A 79 -8.91 17.69 -3.86
N ILE A 80 -9.84 16.74 -3.99
CA ILE A 80 -11.29 16.96 -3.78
C ILE A 80 -11.56 17.42 -2.34
N ASP A 81 -10.89 16.80 -1.38
CA ASP A 81 -11.00 17.17 0.03
C ASP A 81 -10.53 18.60 0.30
N ALA A 82 -9.43 19.01 -0.32
CA ALA A 82 -8.87 20.35 -0.19
C ALA A 82 -9.80 21.43 -0.79
N TYR A 83 -10.49 21.12 -1.90
CA TYR A 83 -11.51 22.02 -2.45
C TYR A 83 -12.74 22.14 -1.54
N SER A 84 -13.12 21.05 -0.87
CA SER A 84 -14.29 21.01 0.01
C SER A 84 -14.05 21.59 1.42
N ASP A 85 -12.82 21.96 1.78
CA ASP A 85 -12.49 22.48 3.13
C ASP A 85 -13.07 23.88 3.40
N SER A 86 -13.47 24.61 2.36
CA SER A 86 -14.09 25.94 2.49
C SER A 86 -15.61 25.90 2.74
N TRP A 87 -16.22 24.71 2.76
CA TRP A 87 -17.68 24.52 2.80
C TRP A 87 -18.19 24.22 4.21
N THR A 88 -19.49 24.43 4.44
CA THR A 88 -20.17 24.12 5.70
C THR A 88 -20.08 22.61 6.01
N GLN A 89 -19.87 22.25 7.28
CA GLN A 89 -19.61 20.88 7.76
C GLN A 89 -20.57 19.81 7.20
N GLY A 90 -21.87 20.13 7.07
CA GLY A 90 -22.86 19.22 6.52
C GLY A 90 -22.68 18.93 5.02
N MET A 91 -22.28 19.93 4.23
CA MET A 91 -22.06 19.79 2.79
C MET A 91 -20.73 19.08 2.48
N GLN A 92 -19.73 19.24 3.35
CA GLN A 92 -18.45 18.53 3.29
C GLN A 92 -18.61 17.00 3.44
N LEU A 93 -19.41 16.55 4.41
CA LEU A 93 -19.68 15.12 4.63
C LEU A 93 -20.41 14.48 3.43
N LEU A 94 -21.37 15.19 2.86
CA LEU A 94 -22.15 14.73 1.70
C LEU A 94 -21.31 14.57 0.43
N LEU A 95 -20.21 15.32 0.28
CA LEU A 95 -19.28 15.16 -0.84
C LEU A 95 -18.21 14.10 -0.55
N ARG A 96 -17.62 14.10 0.65
CA ARG A 96 -16.49 13.22 0.98
C ARG A 96 -16.84 11.74 0.98
N ILE A 97 -17.99 11.37 1.56
CA ILE A 97 -18.37 9.96 1.71
C ILE A 97 -18.67 9.31 0.35
N PRO A 98 -19.54 9.88 -0.52
CA PRO A 98 -19.81 9.28 -1.81
C PRO A 98 -18.57 9.22 -2.70
N VAL A 99 -17.76 10.28 -2.72
CA VAL A 99 -16.50 10.29 -3.50
C VAL A 99 -15.56 9.19 -3.03
N ALA A 100 -15.40 9.00 -1.72
CA ALA A 100 -14.57 7.92 -1.19
C ALA A 100 -15.09 6.53 -1.58
N ILE A 101 -16.40 6.30 -1.51
CA ILE A 101 -17.03 5.04 -1.92
C ILE A 101 -16.83 4.80 -3.41
N ILE A 102 -17.08 5.82 -4.25
CA ILE A 102 -16.91 5.73 -5.70
C ILE A 102 -15.46 5.40 -6.06
N LEU A 103 -14.49 6.09 -5.47
CA LEU A 103 -13.06 5.83 -5.70
C LEU A 103 -12.65 4.43 -5.23
N MET A 104 -13.18 3.96 -4.10
CA MET A 104 -12.93 2.60 -3.60
C MET A 104 -13.49 1.56 -4.57
N ILE A 105 -14.74 1.71 -5.01
CA ILE A 105 -15.37 0.82 -5.99
C ILE A 105 -14.58 0.82 -7.30
N LEU A 106 -14.16 1.99 -7.78
CA LEU A 106 -13.36 2.13 -8.99
C LEU A 106 -12.02 1.40 -8.87
N TYR A 107 -11.33 1.54 -7.73
CA TYR A 107 -10.05 0.87 -7.48
C TYR A 107 -10.21 -0.66 -7.42
N VAL A 108 -11.23 -1.16 -6.73
CA VAL A 108 -11.54 -2.61 -6.68
C VAL A 108 -11.89 -3.12 -8.08
N PHE A 109 -12.72 -2.40 -8.83
CA PHE A 109 -13.07 -2.76 -10.20
C PHE A 109 -11.84 -2.80 -11.11
N PHE A 110 -10.92 -1.85 -10.97
CA PHE A 110 -9.66 -1.82 -11.68
C PHE A 110 -8.79 -3.05 -11.37
N ILE A 111 -8.67 -3.43 -10.09
CA ILE A 111 -7.96 -4.65 -9.67
C ILE A 111 -8.61 -5.89 -10.28
N VAL A 112 -9.93 -6.05 -10.17
CA VAL A 112 -10.65 -7.21 -10.70
C VAL A 112 -10.47 -7.32 -12.22
N LYS A 113 -10.49 -6.19 -12.94
CA LYS A 113 -10.26 -6.17 -14.38
C LYS A 113 -8.83 -6.58 -14.74
N MET A 114 -7.83 -6.11 -14.00
CA MET A 114 -6.43 -6.45 -14.22
C MET A 114 -6.10 -7.91 -13.87
N GLU A 115 -6.67 -8.42 -12.76
CA GLU A 115 -6.46 -9.81 -12.31
C GLU A 115 -7.48 -10.80 -12.88
N ARG A 116 -8.31 -10.38 -13.84
CA ARG A 116 -9.33 -11.25 -14.47
C ARG A 116 -8.75 -12.58 -14.96
N LYS A 117 -7.49 -12.60 -15.41
CA LYS A 117 -6.82 -13.84 -15.85
C LYS A 117 -6.52 -14.79 -14.69
N GLU A 118 -6.07 -14.26 -13.55
CA GLU A 118 -5.73 -15.05 -12.36
C GLU A 118 -6.98 -15.44 -11.56
N LEU A 119 -8.02 -14.60 -11.54
CA LEU A 119 -9.29 -14.86 -10.87
C LEU A 119 -10.12 -15.97 -11.54
N LYS A 120 -9.94 -16.17 -12.86
CA LYS A 120 -10.61 -17.25 -13.61
C LYS A 120 -10.16 -18.65 -13.18
N ASP A 121 -8.94 -18.76 -12.68
CA ASP A 121 -8.37 -20.03 -12.25
C ASP A 121 -8.80 -20.42 -10.82
N ILE A 122 -9.51 -19.53 -10.10
CA ILE A 122 -10.02 -19.79 -8.75
C ILE A 122 -11.40 -20.49 -8.83
N PRO A 123 -11.55 -21.72 -8.31
CA PRO A 123 -12.75 -22.53 -8.50
C PRO A 123 -14.05 -21.94 -7.93
N LEU A 124 -13.98 -21.06 -6.93
CA LEU A 124 -15.15 -20.41 -6.32
C LEU A 124 -15.57 -19.10 -7.01
N ILE A 125 -14.63 -18.40 -7.66
CA ILE A 125 -14.84 -17.06 -8.23
C ILE A 125 -14.99 -17.12 -9.76
N GLY A 126 -14.35 -18.09 -10.42
CA GLY A 126 -14.40 -18.27 -11.88
C GLY A 126 -15.80 -18.57 -12.45
N LYS A 127 -16.78 -18.93 -11.61
CA LYS A 127 -18.17 -19.16 -12.06
C LYS A 127 -18.98 -17.86 -12.23
N TYR A 128 -18.53 -16.76 -11.62
CA TYR A 128 -19.26 -15.49 -11.56
C TYR A 128 -18.55 -14.33 -12.29
N ILE A 129 -17.39 -14.58 -12.92
CA ILE A 129 -16.58 -13.60 -13.69
C ILE A 129 -16.41 -14.04 -15.15
#